data_AF-A0A964I4X1-F1
#
_entry.id   AF-A0A964I4X1-F1
#
_cell.length_a   1.000
_cell.length_b   1.000
_cell.length_c   1.000
_cell.angle_alpha   90.00
_cell.angle_beta   90.00
_cell.angle_gamma   90.00
#
_symmetry.space_group_name_H-M   'P 1'
#
loop_
_entity.id
_entity.type
_entity.pdbx_description
1 polymer ?
#
loop_
_entity_poly.entity_id
_entity_poly.type
_entity_poly.pdbx_seq_one_letter_code
_entity_poly.pdbx_strand_id
1 'polypeptide(L)'
;MKTQSHHSQTFRSVPAHSKPFDTSHLKKILQEQLDLYKNSTLGSDLEHQLATQTIPLGAHSTFQSFEPYPVSIVSAKGAWMTDVDGRKMLDLSMGFGAMLAG
;
A
#
# COMPACT_ATOMS: atom_id res chain seq x y z
N MET A 1 11.19 28.08 -27.71
CA MET A 1 10.54 27.69 -26.44
C MET A 1 9.09 27.34 -26.79
N LYS A 2 8.68 26.06 -26.72
CA LYS A 2 7.28 25.69 -27.00
C LYS A 2 6.45 26.00 -25.76
N THR A 3 5.76 27.14 -25.74
CA THR A 3 4.71 27.44 -24.77
C THR A 3 3.46 26.66 -25.16
N GLN A 4 3.33 25.42 -24.68
CA GLN A 4 2.05 24.73 -24.76
C GLN A 4 1.09 25.38 -23.76
N SER A 5 0.07 26.06 -24.27
CA SER A 5 -1.08 26.50 -23.48
C SER A 5 -1.78 25.27 -22.90
N HIS A 6 -1.88 25.16 -21.57
CA HIS A 6 -2.70 24.11 -20.96
C HIS A 6 -4.17 24.25 -21.39
N HIS A 7 -4.92 23.14 -21.39
CA HIS A 7 -6.36 23.14 -21.65
C HIS A 7 -7.08 23.94 -20.54
N SER A 8 -8.09 24.74 -20.90
CA SER A 8 -8.75 25.71 -19.99
C SER A 8 -9.39 25.08 -18.75
N GLN A 9 -9.78 23.81 -18.83
CA GLN A 9 -10.39 23.05 -17.72
C GLN A 9 -9.38 22.23 -16.90
N THR A 10 -8.10 22.25 -17.23
CA THR A 10 -7.08 21.49 -16.50
C THR A 10 -5.91 22.39 -16.16
N PHE A 11 -5.94 22.98 -14.97
CA PHE A 11 -4.77 23.64 -14.41
C PHE A 11 -3.74 22.56 -14.00
N ARG A 12 -2.53 22.64 -14.54
CA ARG A 12 -1.38 21.85 -14.08
C ARG A 12 -0.28 22.81 -13.70
N SER A 13 0.16 22.73 -12.44
CA SER A 13 1.34 23.45 -11.95
C SER A 13 2.44 22.43 -11.69
N VAL A 14 3.55 22.55 -12.41
CA VAL A 14 4.77 21.80 -12.14
C VAL A 14 5.77 22.77 -11.53
N PRO A 15 6.31 22.50 -10.33
CA PRO A 15 7.33 23.35 -9.73
C PRO A 15 8.53 23.51 -10.66
N ALA A 16 9.05 24.74 -10.80
CA ALA A 16 10.24 25.01 -11.62
C ALA A 16 11.51 24.33 -11.06
N HIS A 17 11.50 24.02 -9.76
CA HIS A 17 12.61 23.40 -9.04
C HIS A 17 12.10 22.35 -8.07
N SER A 18 12.87 21.26 -7.92
CA SER A 18 12.64 20.20 -6.95
C SER A 18 13.97 19.82 -6.31
N LYS A 19 13.96 19.54 -5.00
CA LYS A 19 15.11 18.93 -4.32
C LYS A 19 15.05 17.42 -4.55
N PRO A 20 16.06 16.80 -5.20
CA PRO A 20 16.09 15.36 -5.34
C PRO A 20 16.27 14.71 -3.97
N PHE A 21 15.69 13.52 -3.80
CA PHE A 21 15.89 12.73 -2.60
C PHE A 21 17.30 12.14 -2.57
N ASP A 22 17.86 11.99 -1.37
CA ASP A 22 19.06 11.20 -1.17
C ASP A 22 18.72 9.71 -1.27
N THR A 23 19.16 9.08 -2.35
CA THR A 23 18.84 7.68 -2.65
C THR A 23 19.45 6.70 -1.66
N SER A 24 20.58 7.04 -1.03
CA SER A 24 21.22 6.20 -0.02
C SER A 24 20.42 6.18 1.28
N HIS A 25 19.97 7.36 1.71
CA HIS A 25 19.10 7.52 2.86
C HIS A 25 17.74 6.86 2.63
N LEU A 26 17.14 7.04 1.44
CA LEU A 26 15.87 6.38 1.11
C LEU A 26 15.96 4.85 1.19
N LYS A 27 17.03 4.25 0.65
CA LYS A 27 17.26 2.80 0.73
C LYS A 27 17.36 2.33 2.17
N LYS A 28 18.06 3.08 3.02
CA LYS A 28 18.19 2.78 4.45
C LYS A 28 16.82 2.78 5.14
N ILE A 29 16.04 3.86 5.00
CA ILE A 29 14.70 3.95 5.61
C ILE A 29 13.80 2.82 5.09
N LEU A 30 13.82 2.54 3.79
CA LEU A 30 13.00 1.48 3.21
C LEU A 30 13.33 0.12 3.83
N GLN A 31 14.62 -0.20 4.02
CA GLN A 31 15.02 -1.43 4.67
C GLN A 31 14.54 -1.49 6.12
N GLU A 32 14.71 -0.41 6.89
CA GLU A 32 14.23 -0.33 8.28
C GLU A 32 12.70 -0.56 8.36
N GLN A 33 11.93 -0.02 7.42
CA GLN A 33 10.48 -0.24 7.35
C GLN A 33 10.11 -1.66 6.93
N LEU A 34 10.86 -2.27 6.00
CA LEU A 34 10.65 -3.67 5.61
C LEU A 34 10.93 -4.63 6.76
N ASP A 35 11.98 -4.38 7.54
CA ASP A 35 12.32 -5.18 8.71
C ASP A 35 11.24 -5.05 9.79
N LEU A 36 10.77 -3.82 10.04
CA LEU A 36 9.66 -3.57 10.97
C LEU A 36 8.36 -4.27 10.51
N TYR A 37 8.04 -4.19 9.21
CA TYR A 37 6.88 -4.87 8.62
C TYR A 37 6.96 -6.36 8.91
N LYS A 38 8.03 -7.03 8.47
CA LYS A 38 8.20 -8.48 8.66
C LYS A 38 8.12 -8.91 10.13
N ASN A 39 8.69 -8.13 11.03
CA ASN A 39 8.69 -8.43 12.47
C ASN A 39 7.31 -8.24 13.13
N SER A 40 6.42 -7.44 12.53
CA SER A 40 5.12 -7.08 13.12
C SER A 40 3.93 -7.75 12.42
N THR A 41 4.14 -8.48 11.32
CA THR A 41 3.09 -9.10 10.51
C THR A 41 3.29 -10.60 10.26
N LEU A 42 3.77 -11.33 11.27
CA LEU A 42 4.09 -12.76 11.14
C LEU A 42 2.87 -13.63 10.82
N GLY A 43 1.70 -13.31 11.37
CA GLY A 43 0.44 -13.98 11.06
C GLY A 43 0.04 -13.77 9.60
N SER A 44 0.21 -12.55 9.09
CA SER A 44 -0.05 -12.25 7.67
C SER A 44 0.89 -13.04 6.73
N ASP A 45 2.15 -13.25 7.11
CA ASP A 45 3.10 -14.11 6.38
C ASP A 45 2.59 -15.55 6.30
N LEU A 46 2.17 -16.11 7.44
CA LEU A 46 1.65 -17.48 7.51
C LEU A 46 0.41 -17.67 6.64
N GLU A 47 -0.53 -16.73 6.67
CA GLU A 47 -1.70 -16.73 5.77
C GLU A 47 -1.29 -16.67 4.30
N HIS A 48 -0.31 -15.84 3.95
CA HIS A 48 0.20 -15.75 2.59
C HIS A 48 0.89 -17.06 2.13
N GLN A 49 1.72 -17.66 2.97
CA GLN A 49 2.36 -18.95 2.70
C GLN A 49 1.35 -20.08 2.53
N LEU A 50 0.23 -20.04 3.25
CA LEU A 50 -0.87 -20.98 3.05
C LEU A 50 -1.59 -20.72 1.72
N ALA A 51 -1.98 -19.47 1.46
CA ALA A 51 -2.71 -19.08 0.27
C ALA A 51 -1.93 -19.38 -1.02
N THR A 52 -0.62 -19.15 -1.04
CA THR A 52 0.25 -19.39 -2.21
C THR A 52 0.32 -20.85 -2.64
N GLN A 53 -0.07 -21.80 -1.78
CA GLN A 53 -0.12 -23.23 -2.14
C GLN A 53 -1.21 -23.53 -3.17
N THR A 54 -2.25 -22.69 -3.26
CA THR A 54 -3.42 -22.95 -4.11
C THR A 54 -3.87 -21.76 -4.94
N ILE A 55 -3.51 -20.54 -4.53
CA ILE A 55 -3.87 -19.28 -5.18
C ILE A 55 -2.60 -18.64 -5.74
N PRO A 56 -2.50 -18.38 -7.05
CA PRO A 56 -1.37 -17.66 -7.62
C PRO A 56 -1.11 -16.34 -6.89
N LEU A 57 0.14 -16.08 -6.53
CA LEU A 57 0.56 -14.89 -5.76
C LEU A 57 -0.15 -14.73 -4.40
N GLY A 58 -0.81 -15.78 -3.89
CA GLY A 58 -1.53 -15.77 -2.62
C GLY A 58 -2.70 -14.79 -2.56
N ALA A 59 -3.22 -14.31 -3.70
CA ALA A 59 -4.32 -13.34 -3.74
C ALA A 59 -5.23 -13.53 -4.96
N HIS A 60 -6.51 -13.15 -4.83
CA HIS A 60 -7.50 -13.26 -5.91
C HIS A 60 -7.48 -12.09 -6.90
N SER A 61 -6.65 -11.07 -6.64
CA SER A 61 -6.41 -9.95 -7.54
C SER A 61 -4.96 -9.49 -7.38
N THR A 62 -4.30 -9.20 -8.50
CA THR A 62 -2.92 -8.69 -8.49
C THR A 62 -2.79 -7.33 -7.81
N PHE A 63 -3.89 -6.56 -7.69
CA PHE A 63 -3.93 -5.32 -6.92
C PHE A 63 -3.74 -5.52 -5.41
N GLN A 64 -3.95 -6.75 -4.93
CA GLN A 64 -3.78 -7.11 -3.52
C GLN A 64 -2.41 -7.74 -3.25
N SER A 65 -1.70 -8.19 -4.28
CA SER A 65 -0.36 -8.77 -4.14
C SER A 65 0.67 -7.68 -3.83
N PHE A 66 1.54 -7.94 -2.85
CA PHE A 66 2.57 -7.02 -2.40
C PHE A 66 3.78 -7.80 -1.86
N GLU A 67 4.98 -7.27 -2.02
CA GLU A 67 6.23 -7.83 -1.48
C GLU A 67 6.56 -7.19 -0.12
N PRO A 68 6.85 -7.96 0.94
CA PRO A 68 7.13 -9.40 0.92
C PRO A 68 5.88 -10.29 0.90
N TYR A 69 4.75 -9.78 1.40
CA TYR A 69 3.44 -10.42 1.38
C TYR A 69 2.37 -9.39 1.79
N PRO A 70 1.10 -9.54 1.39
CA PRO A 70 0.03 -8.64 1.82
C PRO A 70 -0.35 -8.82 3.29
N VAL A 71 -0.98 -7.79 3.86
CA VAL A 71 -1.59 -7.87 5.21
C VAL A 71 -2.91 -8.64 5.12
N SER A 72 -3.12 -9.59 6.02
CA SER A 72 -4.36 -10.38 6.10
C SER A 72 -5.31 -9.80 7.15
N ILE A 73 -6.58 -9.58 6.78
CA ILE A 73 -7.56 -8.89 7.62
C ILE A 73 -8.53 -9.90 8.23
N VAL A 74 -8.67 -9.88 9.56
CA VAL A 74 -9.58 -10.80 10.29
C VAL A 74 -10.95 -10.19 10.57
N SER A 75 -11.03 -8.85 10.70
CA SER A 75 -12.32 -8.17 10.89
C SER A 75 -12.28 -6.72 10.43
N ALA A 76 -13.43 -6.20 10.03
CA ALA A 76 -13.62 -4.79 9.72
C ALA A 76 -15.01 -4.31 10.16
N LYS A 77 -15.14 -3.04 10.54
CA LYS A 77 -16.42 -2.40 10.86
C LYS A 77 -16.34 -0.90 10.62
N GLY A 78 -17.18 -0.39 9.72
CA GLY A 78 -17.10 0.99 9.28
C GLY A 78 -15.71 1.27 8.71
N ALA A 79 -15.11 2.40 9.08
CA ALA A 79 -13.77 2.76 8.59
C ALA A 79 -12.61 2.02 9.27
N TRP A 80 -12.85 1.03 10.14
CA TRP A 80 -11.79 0.36 10.93
C TRP A 80 -11.59 -1.09 10.52
N MET A 81 -10.33 -1.51 10.45
CA MET A 81 -9.92 -2.89 10.18
C MET A 81 -9.00 -3.39 11.30
N THR A 82 -9.05 -4.70 11.56
CA THR A 82 -8.10 -5.41 12.41
C THR A 82 -7.45 -6.52 11.57
N ASP A 83 -6.12 -6.54 11.51
CA ASP A 83 -5.39 -7.64 10.85
C ASP A 83 -5.27 -8.88 11.74
N VAL A 84 -4.81 -9.99 11.17
CA VAL A 84 -4.59 -11.26 11.87
C VAL A 84 -3.51 -11.15 12.97
N ASP A 85 -2.66 -10.13 12.89
CA ASP A 85 -1.63 -9.79 13.86
C ASP A 85 -2.17 -8.90 15.01
N GLY A 86 -3.45 -8.52 14.97
CA GLY A 86 -4.14 -7.75 16.00
C GLY A 86 -4.01 -6.23 15.89
N ARG A 87 -3.38 -5.72 14.82
CA ARG A 87 -3.20 -4.29 14.58
C ARG A 87 -4.50 -3.68 14.07
N LYS A 88 -4.90 -2.57 14.70
CA LYS A 88 -6.06 -1.78 14.30
C LYS A 88 -5.65 -0.66 13.36
N MET A 89 -6.35 -0.54 12.24
CA MET A 89 -6.06 0.42 11.18
C MET A 89 -7.31 1.18 10.77
N LEU A 90 -7.13 2.44 10.37
CA LEU A 90 -8.11 3.18 9.62
C LEU A 90 -8.02 2.78 8.14
N ASP A 91 -9.12 2.32 7.54
CA ASP A 91 -9.19 1.96 6.13
C ASP A 91 -9.33 3.21 5.26
N LEU A 92 -8.20 3.71 4.78
CA LEU A 92 -8.17 4.78 3.78
C LEU A 92 -8.20 4.24 2.34
N SER A 93 -8.13 2.93 2.16
CA SER A 93 -8.22 2.29 0.84
C SER A 93 -9.67 2.14 0.40
N MET A 94 -10.58 1.82 1.35
CA MET A 94 -12.02 1.64 1.17
C MET A 94 -12.36 0.79 -0.06
N GLY A 95 -11.59 -0.29 -0.29
CA GLY A 95 -11.76 -1.13 -1.47
C GLY A 95 -11.72 -0.36 -2.80
N PHE A 96 -10.79 0.59 -2.93
CA PHE A 96 -10.67 1.49 -4.09
C PHE A 96 -11.93 2.32 -4.34
N GLY A 97 -12.61 2.72 -3.24
CA GLY A 97 -13.84 3.52 -3.26
C GLY A 97 -15.12 2.69 -3.32
N ALA A 98 -15.05 1.36 -3.48
CA ALA A 98 -16.23 0.49 -3.45
C ALA A 98 -16.87 0.43 -2.06
N MET A 99 -16.09 0.60 -1.00
CA MET A 99 -16.56 0.57 0.39
C MET A 99 -16.73 2.00 0.96
N LEU A 100 -17.37 2.90 0.21
CA LEU A 100 -17.57 4.30 0.62
C LEU A 100 -18.24 4.44 2.01
N ALA A 101 -19.16 3.53 2.34
CA ALA A 101 -19.88 3.54 3.61
C ALA A 101 -19.22 2.68 4.73
N GLY A 102 -18.09 2.02 4.41
CA GLY A 102 -17.42 1.05 5.27
C GLY A 102 -18.06 -0.33 5.27
#